data_AF-A0A657ALW9-F1
#
_entry.id   AF-A0A657ALW9-F1
#
_cell.length_a   1.000
_cell.length_b   1.000
_cell.length_c   1.000
_cell.angle_alpha   90.00
_cell.angle_beta   90.00
_cell.angle_gamma   90.00
#
_symmetry.space_group_name_H-M   'P 1'
#
loop_
_entity.id
_entity.type
_entity.pdbx_description
1 polymer ?
#
loop_
_entity_poly.entity_id
_entity_poly.type
_entity_poly.pdbx_seq_one_letter_code
_entity_poly.pdbx_strand_id
1 'polypeptide(L)'
;MANPNVTLRVSGSLRSHLEECTGLNGEYETPSEYLRDLIRRDMERKDSAKWERVRSSLNEGLRFEESEFKPIKRDEFKNRALKRNGLKNDD
;
A
#
# COMPACT_ATOMS: atom_id res chain seq x y z
N MET A 1 -15.33 -20.17 11.82
CA MET A 1 -14.16 -19.38 11.36
C MET A 1 -13.11 -19.43 12.45
N ALA A 2 -11.85 -19.71 12.13
CA ALA A 2 -10.79 -19.78 13.14
C ALA A 2 -10.49 -18.36 13.64
N ASN A 3 -10.59 -18.13 14.95
CA ASN A 3 -9.94 -17.00 15.61
C ASN A 3 -8.52 -17.46 15.96
N PRO A 4 -7.48 -17.14 15.16
CA PRO A 4 -6.12 -17.47 15.52
C PRO A 4 -5.76 -16.71 16.80
N ASN A 5 -5.49 -17.43 17.88
CA ASN A 5 -4.93 -16.84 19.08
C ASN A 5 -3.47 -16.49 18.81
N VAL A 6 -3.11 -15.23 19.06
CA VAL A 6 -1.75 -14.71 18.85
C VAL A 6 -1.17 -14.34 20.21
N THR A 7 -0.06 -14.99 20.58
CA THR A 7 0.70 -14.65 21.79
C THR A 7 1.89 -13.77 21.42
N LEU A 8 1.97 -12.58 22.02
CA LEU A 8 3.01 -11.59 21.75
C LEU A 8 3.80 -11.31 23.02
N ARG A 9 5.11 -11.17 22.89
CA ARG A 9 5.99 -10.74 23.98
C ARG A 9 6.39 -9.29 23.73
N VAL A 10 5.93 -8.40 24.59
CA VAL A 10 6.22 -6.95 24.53
C VAL A 10 7.07 -6.59 25.75
N SER A 11 8.17 -5.88 25.55
CA SER A 11 9.12 -5.52 26.60
C SER A 11 9.64 -4.09 26.45
N GLY A 12 10.23 -3.56 27.53
CA GLY A 12 10.82 -2.22 27.54
C GLY A 12 9.79 -1.12 27.33
N SER A 13 10.16 -0.10 26.55
CA SER A 13 9.33 1.08 26.26
C SER A 13 7.99 0.74 25.60
N LEU A 14 7.94 -0.30 24.77
CA LEU A 14 6.68 -0.76 24.15
C LEU A 14 5.69 -1.27 25.19
N ARG A 15 6.18 -1.91 26.26
CA ARG A 15 5.31 -2.37 27.35
C ARG A 15 4.76 -1.20 28.14
N SER A 16 5.61 -0.24 28.51
CA SER A 16 5.19 0.98 29.21
C SER A 16 4.14 1.74 28.42
N HIS A 17 4.36 1.92 27.12
CA HIS A 17 3.40 2.59 26.25
C HIS A 17 2.08 1.82 26.11
N LEU A 18 2.14 0.49 26.01
CA LEU A 18 0.94 -0.35 25.99
C LEU A 18 0.14 -0.23 27.29
N GLU A 19 0.82 -0.17 28.44
CA GLU A 19 0.20 0.04 29.75
C GLU A 19 -0.38 1.45 29.92
N GLU A 20 0.18 2.48 29.27
CA GLU A 20 -0.42 3.84 29.24
C GLU A 20 -1.66 3.91 28.35
N CYS A 21 -1.64 3.21 27.21
CA CYS A 21 -2.76 3.18 26.28
C CYS A 21 -3.91 2.28 26.76
N THR A 22 -3.69 1.41 27.75
CA THR A 22 -4.67 0.39 28.16
C THR A 22 -4.99 0.42 29.65
N GLY A 23 -6.19 0.00 30.03
CA GLY A 23 -6.64 -0.02 31.42
C GLY A 23 -7.39 1.25 31.84
N LEU A 24 -7.50 1.50 33.16
CA LEU A 24 -8.43 2.50 33.74
C LEU A 24 -8.27 3.94 33.23
N ASN A 25 -7.06 4.32 32.82
CA ASN A 25 -6.75 5.67 32.32
C ASN A 25 -6.44 5.67 30.82
N GLY A 26 -6.46 4.51 30.16
CA GLY A 26 -6.15 4.34 28.75
C GLY A 26 -7.39 4.46 27.87
N GLU A 27 -7.19 4.77 26.59
CA GLU A 27 -8.27 4.80 25.59
C GLU A 27 -8.83 3.41 25.27
N TYR A 28 -8.11 2.34 25.62
CA TYR A 28 -8.46 0.96 25.31
C TYR A 28 -8.62 0.14 26.59
N GLU A 29 -9.63 -0.73 26.62
CA GLU A 29 -9.86 -1.58 27.78
C GLU A 29 -8.83 -2.72 27.88
N THR A 30 -8.37 -3.21 26.72
CA THR A 30 -7.44 -4.34 26.65
C THR A 30 -6.29 -4.11 25.67
N PRO A 31 -5.10 -4.70 25.92
CA PRO A 31 -4.00 -4.71 24.97
C PRO A 31 -4.38 -5.26 23.59
N SER A 32 -5.21 -6.30 23.55
CA SER A 32 -5.66 -6.90 22.29
C SER A 32 -6.52 -5.96 21.46
N GLU A 33 -7.25 -5.03 22.09
CA GLU A 33 -8.02 -4.01 21.39
C GLU A 33 -7.11 -2.96 20.75
N TYR A 34 -6.15 -2.44 21.53
CA TYR A 34 -5.15 -1.51 21.02
C TYR A 34 -4.37 -2.11 19.85
N LEU A 35 -3.91 -3.36 19.98
CA LEU A 35 -3.20 -4.07 18.92
C LEU A 35 -4.05 -4.26 17.66
N ARG A 36 -5.34 -4.59 17.80
CA ARG A 36 -6.25 -4.71 16.65
C ARG A 36 -6.41 -3.36 15.94
N ASP A 37 -6.55 -2.28 16.71
CA ASP A 37 -6.69 -0.96 16.11
C ASP A 37 -5.39 -0.48 15.45
N LEU A 38 -4.24 -0.74 16.08
CA LEU A 38 -2.93 -0.45 15.51
C LEU A 38 -2.71 -1.17 14.16
N ILE A 39 -3.10 -2.44 14.06
CA ILE A 39 -3.04 -3.21 12.81
C ILE A 39 -3.95 -2.59 11.75
N ARG A 40 -5.18 -2.20 12.11
CA ARG A 40 -6.12 -1.55 11.19
C ARG A 40 -5.55 -0.24 10.64
N ARG A 41 -5.00 0.61 11.51
CA ARG A 41 -4.33 1.87 11.11
C ARG A 41 -3.09 1.62 10.26
N ASP A 42 -2.33 0.55 10.50
CA ASP A 42 -1.21 0.16 9.63
C ASP A 42 -1.69 -0.27 8.24
N MET A 43 -2.76 -1.06 8.16
CA MET A 43 -3.38 -1.45 6.88
C MET A 43 -3.86 -0.23 6.10
N GLU A 44 -4.61 0.67 6.74
CA GLU A 44 -5.12 1.89 6.11
C GLU A 44 -4.00 2.80 5.61
N ARG A 45 -2.93 2.98 6.39
CA ARG A 45 -1.76 3.77 5.97
C ARG A 45 -1.07 3.13 4.76
N LYS A 46 -0.88 1.82 4.76
CA LYS A 46 -0.26 1.10 3.64
C LYS A 46 -1.09 1.17 2.38
N ASP A 47 -2.41 1.03 2.49
CA ASP A 47 -3.29 1.12 1.33
C ASP A 47 -3.37 2.55 0.80
N SER A 48 -3.45 3.55 1.68
CA SER A 48 -3.36 4.97 1.29
C SER A 48 -2.05 5.27 0.57
N ALA A 49 -0.92 4.77 1.06
CA ALA A 49 0.38 4.96 0.41
C ALA A 49 0.47 4.29 -0.98
N LYS A 50 -0.15 3.11 -1.16
CA LYS A 50 -0.27 2.47 -2.48
C LYS A 50 -1.10 3.32 -3.42
N TRP A 51 -2.26 3.81 -2.97
CA TRP A 51 -3.13 4.66 -3.77
C TRP A 51 -2.47 5.98 -4.14
N GLU A 52 -1.71 6.58 -3.22
CA GLU A 52 -0.97 7.81 -3.47
C GLU A 52 0.12 7.61 -4.51
N ARG A 53 0.85 6.48 -4.44
CA ARG A 53 1.82 6.12 -5.48
C ARG A 53 1.17 6.01 -6.87
N VAL A 54 0.02 5.36 -6.96
CA VAL A 54 -0.72 5.24 -8.23
C VAL A 54 -1.19 6.62 -8.71
N ARG A 55 -1.82 7.43 -7.84
CA ARG A 55 -2.24 8.79 -8.17
C ARG A 55 -1.08 9.65 -8.66
N SER A 56 0.06 9.61 -7.98
CA SER A 56 1.23 10.38 -8.36
C SER A 56 1.72 10.00 -9.77
N SER A 57 1.86 8.70 -10.04
CA SER A 57 2.24 8.22 -11.38
C SER A 57 1.23 8.58 -12.48
N LEU A 58 -0.06 8.64 -12.15
CA LEU A 58 -1.11 9.01 -13.10
C LEU A 58 -1.17 10.53 -13.31
N ASN A 59 -0.93 11.32 -12.27
CA ASN A 59 -0.99 12.79 -12.32
C ASN A 59 0.08 13.36 -13.26
N GLU A 60 1.24 12.71 -13.38
CA GLU A 60 2.24 13.07 -14.40
C GLU A 60 1.68 12.97 -15.82
N GLY A 61 0.89 11.93 -16.12
CA GLY A 61 0.26 11.74 -17.43
C GLY A 61 -1.01 12.58 -17.65
N LEU A 62 -1.75 12.90 -16.58
CA LEU A 62 -2.98 13.71 -16.64
C LEU A 62 -2.73 15.21 -16.83
N ARG A 63 -1.48 15.67 -16.70
CA ARG A 63 -1.09 17.07 -16.92
C ARG A 63 -1.04 17.46 -18.40
N PHE A 64 -1.00 16.49 -19.30
CA PHE A 64 -0.98 16.72 -20.74
C PHE A 64 -2.41 16.95 -21.26
N GLU A 65 -2.57 17.82 -22.26
CA GLU A 65 -3.87 17.96 -22.91
C GLU A 65 -4.23 16.71 -23.72
N GLU A 66 -5.53 16.43 -23.88
CA GLU A 66 -6.01 15.28 -24.67
C GLU A 66 -5.49 15.32 -26.11
N SER A 67 -5.27 16.53 -26.65
CA SER A 67 -4.70 16.79 -27.97
C SER A 67 -3.25 16.31 -28.14
N GLU A 68 -2.51 16.14 -27.04
CA GLU A 68 -1.13 15.66 -27.04
C GLU A 68 -1.04 14.13 -27.10
N PHE A 69 -2.14 13.42 -26.83
CA PHE A 69 -2.18 11.96 -26.88
C PHE A 69 -2.22 11.48 -28.33
N LYS A 70 -1.21 10.68 -28.70
CA LYS A 70 -1.12 10.09 -30.03
C LYS A 70 -1.82 8.73 -30.05
N PRO A 71 -2.61 8.41 -31.09
CA PRO A 71 -3.20 7.08 -31.23
C PRO A 71 -2.09 6.05 -31.38
N ILE A 72 -2.16 4.97 -30.59
CA ILE A 72 -1.19 3.88 -30.62
C ILE A 72 -1.90 2.62 -31.12
N LYS A 73 -1.40 2.05 -32.22
CA LYS A 73 -1.79 0.71 -32.67
C LYS A 73 -1.00 -0.33 -31.88
N ARG A 74 -1.70 -1.34 -31.36
CA ARG A 74 -1.13 -2.40 -30.53
C ARG A 74 0.12 -3.04 -31.13
N ASP A 75 0.06 -3.42 -32.40
CA ASP A 75 1.13 -4.16 -33.06
C ASP A 75 2.36 -3.27 -33.31
N GLU A 76 2.13 -2.00 -33.68
CA GLU A 76 3.20 -1.00 -33.82
C GLU A 76 3.93 -0.76 -32.48
N PHE A 77 3.17 -0.68 -31.38
CA PHE A 77 3.72 -0.53 -30.04
C PHE A 77 4.57 -1.74 -29.63
N LYS A 78 4.06 -2.96 -29.85
CA LYS A 78 4.76 -4.22 -29.55
C LYS A 78 6.08 -4.28 -30.32
N ASN A 79 6.04 -3.98 -31.62
CA ASN A 79 7.22 -3.99 -32.49
C ASN A 79 8.27 -2.97 -32.05
N ARG A 80 7.83 -1.76 -31.65
CA ARG A 80 8.72 -0.71 -31.12
C ARG A 80 9.36 -1.12 -29.78
N ALA A 81 8.60 -1.75 -28.88
CA ALA A 81 9.10 -2.18 -27.58
C ALA A 81 10.12 -3.32 -27.71
N LEU A 82 9.85 -4.30 -28.59
CA LEU A 82 10.76 -5.42 -28.84
C LEU A 82 12.06 -4.96 -29.50
N LYS A 83 11.98 -4.06 -30.49
CA LYS A 83 13.17 -3.45 -31.12
C LYS A 83 14.04 -2.70 -30.11
N ARG A 84 13.43 -1.99 -29.15
CA ARG A 84 14.15 -1.28 -28.08
C ARG A 84 14.85 -2.22 -27.10
N ASN A 85 14.30 -3.42 -26.90
CA ASN A 85 14.86 -4.44 -26.00
C ASN A 85 15.76 -5.47 -26.75
N GLY A 86 16.03 -5.27 -28.03
CA GLY A 86 16.88 -6.17 -28.84
C GLY A 86 16.25 -7.54 -29.15
N LEU A 87 14.95 -7.69 -28.93
CA LEU A 87 14.21 -8.93 -29.17
C LEU A 87 13.55 -8.86 -30.55
N LYS A 88 13.55 -9.96 -31.30
CA LYS A 88 12.78 -10.07 -32.55
C LYS A 88 11.34 -10.46 -32.22
N ASN A 89 10.38 -9.96 -33.01
CA ASN A 89 9.04 -10.54 -33.00
C ASN A 89 9.13 -11.91 -33.65
N ASP A 90 8.84 -12.94 -32.86
CA ASP A 90 8.38 -14.20 -33.40
C ASP A 90 6.85 -14.04 -33.53
N ASP A 91 6.39 -13.82 -34.76
CA ASP A 91 4.97 -13.88 -35.11
C ASP A 91 4.49 -15.33 -35.15
#